data_AF-A0A4Q2VAK7-F1
#
_entry.id   AF-A0A4Q2VAK7-F1
#
_cell.length_a   1.000
_cell.length_b   1.000
_cell.length_c   1.000
_cell.angle_alpha   90.00
_cell.angle_beta   90.00
_cell.angle_gamma   90.00
#
_symmetry.space_group_name_H-M   'P 1'
#
loop_
_entity.id
_entity.type
_entity.pdbx_description
1 polymer ?
#
loop_
_entity_poly.entity_id
_entity_poly.type
_entity_poly.pdbx_seq_one_letter_code
_entity_poly.pdbx_strand_id
1 'polypeptide(L)'
;MQIALLQGGPFALLYGFFVTTSLYLCIALSAAELISVYPTPGGQYHFASILAPRKFTKSISYVCGFISVINWEIIGAAVTIIPCMQILALWQYYHPSFQAKPWHQFVIYEAFGLFVSLYNNLILPKALWTHNLGFILNLTMFVVVIVLLIVRPLNKAPDVFVWNTFINLTGWSDGVCFLTSLVTTCFGLTGLDACLHLTEDVGSPKRVVPRSIVLTVVIGFITTLPYIVVLFYGIVDMNATLAIQG
;
A
#
# COMPACT_ATOMS: atom_id res chain seq x y z
N MET A 1 2.27 7.88 -7.83
CA MET A 1 3.65 8.11 -8.32
C MET A 1 3.97 9.59 -8.45
N GLN A 2 3.09 10.41 -9.04
CA GLN A 2 3.31 11.86 -9.17
C GLN A 2 3.60 12.56 -7.83
N ILE A 3 2.77 12.35 -6.80
CA ILE A 3 2.97 12.95 -5.47
C ILE A 3 4.37 12.61 -4.91
N ALA A 4 4.79 11.36 -5.04
CA ALA A 4 6.06 10.89 -4.50
C ALA A 4 7.28 11.35 -5.32
N LEU A 5 7.13 11.58 -6.63
CA LEU A 5 8.19 12.18 -7.46
C LEU A 5 8.33 13.69 -7.19
N LEU A 6 7.22 14.38 -6.93
CA LEU A 6 7.20 15.81 -6.62
C LEU A 6 7.64 16.11 -5.18
N GLN A 7 7.47 15.14 -4.27
CA GLN A 7 7.82 15.22 -2.86
C GLN A 7 9.04 14.34 -2.59
N GLY A 8 10.22 14.89 -2.81
CA GLY A 8 11.51 14.30 -2.45
C GLY A 8 12.15 13.38 -3.51
N GLY A 9 11.41 12.98 -4.54
CA GLY A 9 11.97 12.28 -5.70
C GLY A 9 12.53 10.88 -5.40
N PRO A 10 13.46 10.37 -6.23
CA PRO A 10 14.05 9.04 -6.06
C PRO A 10 14.71 8.82 -4.69
N PHE A 11 15.44 9.83 -4.21
CA PHE A 11 16.08 9.78 -2.91
C PHE A 11 15.06 9.53 -1.78
N ALA A 12 14.02 10.36 -1.71
CA ALA A 12 13.09 10.28 -0.59
C ALA A 12 12.25 9.00 -0.61
N LEU A 13 11.92 8.48 -1.79
CA LEU A 13 11.26 7.18 -1.91
C LEU A 13 12.16 6.02 -1.49
N LEU A 14 13.43 5.99 -1.91
CA LEU A 14 14.36 4.91 -1.54
C LEU A 14 14.68 4.93 -0.04
N TYR A 15 15.20 6.04 0.46
CA TYR A 15 15.62 6.15 1.86
C TYR A 15 14.42 6.22 2.80
N GLY A 16 13.33 6.86 2.38
CA GLY A 16 12.08 6.87 3.12
C GLY A 16 11.49 5.47 3.25
N PHE A 17 11.65 4.61 2.24
CA PHE A 17 11.20 3.22 2.33
C PHE A 17 11.92 2.48 3.46
N PHE A 18 13.26 2.57 3.57
CA PHE A 18 14.00 1.99 4.70
C PHE A 18 13.48 2.47 6.05
N VAL A 19 13.28 3.79 6.21
CA VAL A 19 12.75 4.38 7.45
C VAL A 19 11.37 3.82 7.77
N THR A 20 10.45 3.81 6.80
CA THR A 20 9.09 3.30 7.02
C THR A 20 9.06 1.81 7.29
N THR A 21 9.87 1.00 6.60
CA THR A 21 9.97 -0.44 6.88
C THR A 21 10.46 -0.69 8.29
N SER A 22 11.47 0.04 8.78
CA SER A 22 11.95 -0.12 10.16
C SER A 22 10.85 0.20 11.18
N LEU A 23 10.10 1.29 10.98
CA LEU A 23 8.99 1.67 11.86
C LEU A 23 7.86 0.64 11.83
N TYR A 24 7.47 0.18 10.63
CA TYR A 24 6.44 -0.85 10.45
C TYR A 24 6.89 -2.20 11.01
N LEU A 25 8.18 -2.53 10.97
CA LEU A 25 8.71 -3.74 11.60
C LEU A 25 8.59 -3.67 13.13
N CYS A 26 8.86 -2.51 13.75
CA CYS A 26 8.62 -2.31 15.18
C CYS A 26 7.14 -2.52 15.52
N ILE A 27 6.22 -1.92 14.76
CA ILE A 27 4.78 -2.08 14.93
C ILE A 27 4.37 -3.55 14.77
N ALA A 28 4.86 -4.21 13.72
CA ALA A 28 4.61 -5.61 13.43
C ALA A 28 5.09 -6.53 14.55
N LEU A 29 6.29 -6.30 15.10
CA LEU A 29 6.83 -7.10 16.20
C LEU A 29 6.00 -6.93 17.48
N SER A 30 5.62 -5.69 17.85
CA SER A 30 4.75 -5.45 19.01
C SER A 30 3.37 -6.08 18.83
N ALA A 31 2.77 -5.99 17.64
CA ALA A 31 1.48 -6.63 17.35
C ALA A 31 1.58 -8.16 17.36
N ALA A 32 2.67 -8.71 16.81
CA ALA A 32 2.97 -10.14 16.79
C ALA A 32 3.13 -10.72 18.20
N GLU A 33 3.80 -10.00 19.10
CA GLU A 33 3.93 -10.38 20.51
C GLU A 33 2.54 -10.46 21.17
N LEU A 34 1.72 -9.42 21.02
CA LEU A 34 0.40 -9.35 21.62
C LEU A 34 -0.56 -10.44 21.12
N ILE A 35 -0.62 -10.67 19.80
CA ILE A 35 -1.51 -11.69 19.23
C ILE A 35 -1.04 -13.12 19.53
N SER A 36 0.26 -13.32 19.80
CA SER A 36 0.77 -14.62 20.23
C SER A 36 0.24 -15.03 21.60
N VAL A 37 0.01 -14.05 22.49
CA VAL A 37 -0.56 -14.26 23.83
C VAL A 37 -2.08 -14.28 23.78
N TYR A 38 -2.68 -13.30 23.09
CA TYR A 38 -4.12 -13.05 23.05
C TYR A 38 -4.67 -13.20 21.61
N PRO A 39 -4.74 -14.43 21.05
CA PRO A 39 -5.19 -14.67 19.68
C PRO A 39 -6.71 -14.45 19.56
N THR A 40 -7.12 -13.21 19.36
CA THR A 40 -8.53 -12.82 19.28
C THR A 40 -8.79 -12.03 18.00
N PRO A 41 -9.97 -12.19 17.37
CA PRO A 41 -10.31 -11.46 16.15
C PRO A 41 -10.45 -9.95 16.38
N GLY A 42 -10.62 -9.56 17.64
CA GLY A 42 -10.71 -8.17 18.05
C GLY A 42 -9.40 -7.39 17.97
N GLY A 43 -8.27 -8.06 17.73
CA GLY A 43 -6.99 -7.42 17.42
C GLY A 43 -6.67 -6.22 18.32
N GLN A 44 -6.43 -5.07 17.69
CA GLN A 44 -5.94 -3.86 18.36
C GLN A 44 -6.87 -3.33 19.46
N TYR A 45 -8.18 -3.29 19.24
CA TYR A 45 -9.10 -2.75 20.25
C TYR A 45 -9.21 -3.67 21.47
N HIS A 46 -9.06 -4.99 21.27
CA HIS A 46 -8.99 -5.94 22.36
C HIS A 46 -7.68 -5.78 23.15
N PHE A 47 -6.54 -5.63 22.46
CA PHE A 47 -5.26 -5.35 23.12
C PHE A 47 -5.32 -4.05 23.93
N ALA A 48 -5.92 -3.00 23.37
CA ALA A 48 -6.14 -1.73 24.05
C ALA A 48 -6.98 -1.92 25.33
N SER A 49 -8.00 -2.78 25.32
CA SER A 49 -8.81 -3.06 26.52
C SER A 49 -8.01 -3.74 27.65
N ILE A 50 -7.04 -4.59 27.30
CA ILE A 50 -6.21 -5.34 28.24
C ILE A 50 -5.12 -4.43 28.83
N LEU A 51 -4.47 -3.63 27.99
CA LEU A 51 -3.30 -2.82 28.36
C LEU A 51 -3.66 -1.47 28.97
N ALA A 52 -4.85 -0.93 28.65
CA ALA A 52 -5.26 0.37 29.16
C ALA A 52 -5.48 0.38 30.68
N PRO A 53 -5.25 1.52 31.37
CA PRO A 53 -5.59 1.69 32.77
C PRO A 53 -7.08 1.38 33.02
N ARG A 54 -7.39 0.70 34.14
CA ARG A 54 -8.76 0.22 34.47
C ARG A 54 -9.85 1.30 34.38
N LYS A 55 -9.51 2.57 34.65
CA LYS A 55 -10.46 3.69 34.58
C LYS A 55 -10.86 4.06 33.15
N PHE A 56 -9.99 3.81 32.16
CA PHE A 56 -10.18 4.26 30.78
C PHE A 56 -10.28 3.11 29.76
N THR A 57 -10.18 1.86 30.20
CA THR A 57 -10.19 0.66 29.33
C THR A 57 -11.31 0.68 28.28
N LYS A 58 -12.57 0.96 28.70
CA LYS A 58 -13.72 0.99 27.79
C LYS A 58 -13.60 2.11 26.76
N SER A 59 -13.25 3.31 27.20
CA SER A 59 -13.14 4.48 26.32
C SER A 59 -11.99 4.32 25.31
N ILE A 60 -10.81 3.87 25.76
CA ILE A 60 -9.65 3.68 24.88
C ILE A 60 -9.90 2.55 23.89
N SER A 61 -10.48 1.43 24.34
CA SER A 61 -10.84 0.32 23.44
C SER A 61 -11.88 0.76 22.39
N TYR A 62 -12.91 1.50 22.80
CA TYR A 62 -13.92 2.00 21.86
C TYR A 62 -13.33 2.96 20.83
N VAL A 63 -12.52 3.94 21.25
CA VAL A 63 -11.86 4.89 20.34
C VAL A 63 -10.91 4.15 19.40
N CYS A 64 -10.14 3.17 19.89
CA CYS A 64 -9.28 2.34 19.08
C CYS A 64 -10.08 1.59 18.00
N GLY A 65 -11.15 0.90 18.38
CA GLY A 65 -12.01 0.20 17.41
C GLY A 65 -12.65 1.14 16.40
N PHE A 66 -13.13 2.31 16.84
CA PHE A 66 -13.73 3.31 15.95
C PHE A 66 -12.74 3.86 14.92
N ILE A 67 -11.51 4.18 15.35
CA ILE A 67 -10.43 4.62 14.45
C ILE A 67 -10.07 3.49 13.48
N SER A 68 -9.99 2.24 13.93
CA SER A 68 -9.71 1.09 13.06
C SER A 68 -10.77 0.94 11.96
N VAL A 69 -12.06 1.05 12.30
CA VAL A 69 -13.16 0.98 11.30
C VAL A 69 -13.05 2.11 10.28
N ILE A 70 -12.88 3.35 10.74
CA ILE A 70 -12.70 4.50 9.84
C ILE A 70 -11.48 4.31 8.93
N ASN A 71 -10.37 3.80 9.48
CA ASN A 71 -9.16 3.53 8.72
C ASN A 71 -9.41 2.52 7.59
N TRP A 72 -10.10 1.41 7.87
CA TRP A 72 -10.45 0.40 6.87
C TRP A 72 -11.37 0.95 5.77
N GLU A 73 -12.35 1.78 6.11
CA GLU A 73 -13.21 2.45 5.12
C GLU A 73 -12.42 3.43 4.23
N ILE A 74 -11.56 4.26 4.83
CA ILE A 74 -10.73 5.23 4.09
C ILE A 74 -9.75 4.50 3.16
N ILE A 75 -9.12 3.42 3.63
CA ILE A 75 -8.23 2.60 2.80
C ILE A 75 -9.01 1.95 1.66
N GLY A 76 -10.20 1.42 1.92
CA GLY A 76 -11.08 0.85 0.90
C GLY A 76 -11.37 1.87 -0.21
N ALA A 77 -11.73 3.10 0.16
CA ALA A 77 -11.93 4.18 -0.80
C ALA A 77 -10.63 4.53 -1.57
N ALA A 78 -9.50 4.65 -0.88
CA ALA A 78 -8.21 4.99 -1.48
C ALA A 78 -7.71 3.92 -2.47
N VAL A 79 -7.97 2.64 -2.22
CA VAL A 79 -7.57 1.56 -3.14
C VAL A 79 -8.50 1.48 -4.35
N THR A 80 -9.80 1.73 -4.16
CA THR A 80 -10.83 1.67 -5.22
C THR A 80 -10.57 2.68 -6.35
N ILE A 81 -9.90 3.81 -6.06
CA ILE A 81 -9.59 4.82 -7.08
C ILE A 81 -8.50 4.38 -8.08
N ILE A 82 -7.59 3.47 -7.67
CA ILE A 82 -6.44 3.04 -8.46
C ILE A 82 -6.86 2.41 -9.80
N PRO A 83 -7.73 1.38 -9.83
CA PRO A 83 -8.18 0.78 -11.10
C PRO A 83 -8.93 1.79 -11.98
N CYS A 84 -9.64 2.76 -11.38
CA CYS A 84 -10.32 3.81 -12.14
C CYS A 84 -9.32 4.67 -12.92
N MET A 85 -8.23 5.09 -12.26
CA MET A 85 -7.14 5.84 -12.91
C MET A 85 -6.46 5.00 -14.00
N GLN A 86 -6.24 3.70 -13.77
CA GLN A 86 -5.62 2.80 -14.74
C GLN A 86 -6.50 2.60 -15.98
N ILE A 87 -7.80 2.38 -15.81
CA ILE A 87 -8.76 2.22 -16.92
C ILE A 87 -8.81 3.50 -17.76
N LEU A 88 -8.91 4.67 -17.13
CA LEU A 88 -8.93 5.95 -17.84
C LEU A 88 -7.62 6.22 -18.59
N ALA A 89 -6.47 5.96 -17.95
CA ALA A 89 -5.17 6.13 -18.58
C ALA A 89 -5.00 5.21 -19.80
N LEU A 90 -5.42 3.94 -19.70
CA LEU A 90 -5.42 3.01 -20.83
C LEU A 90 -6.35 3.48 -21.95
N TRP A 91 -7.54 3.96 -21.60
CA TRP A 91 -8.49 4.45 -22.58
C TRP A 91 -7.96 5.68 -23.35
N GLN A 92 -7.37 6.65 -22.64
CA GLN A 92 -6.73 7.82 -23.24
C GLN A 92 -5.56 7.45 -24.14
N TYR A 93 -4.77 6.45 -23.75
CA TYR A 93 -3.65 5.96 -24.56
C TYR A 93 -4.11 5.46 -25.94
N TYR A 94 -5.23 4.73 -26.01
CA TYR A 94 -5.78 4.24 -27.27
C TYR A 94 -6.67 5.25 -28.00
N HIS A 95 -7.17 6.29 -27.30
CA HIS A 95 -8.03 7.33 -27.87
C HIS A 95 -7.50 8.73 -27.52
N PRO A 96 -6.51 9.24 -28.28
CA PRO A 96 -5.85 10.52 -27.97
C PRO A 96 -6.79 11.74 -27.99
N SER A 97 -7.94 11.64 -28.68
CA SER A 97 -8.97 12.69 -28.73
C SER A 97 -9.87 12.70 -27.48
N PHE A 98 -9.81 11.66 -26.64
CA PHE A 98 -10.61 11.58 -25.44
C PHE A 98 -9.95 12.33 -24.28
N GLN A 99 -10.64 13.35 -23.77
CA GLN A 99 -10.24 14.05 -22.55
C GLN A 99 -11.00 13.47 -21.35
N ALA A 100 -10.28 12.89 -20.39
CA ALA A 100 -10.87 12.42 -19.15
C ALA A 100 -11.43 13.60 -18.36
N LYS A 101 -12.71 13.52 -17.98
CA LYS A 101 -13.39 14.49 -17.12
C LYS A 101 -13.55 13.90 -15.72
N PRO A 102 -13.59 14.73 -14.66
CA PRO A 102 -13.75 14.24 -13.29
C PRO A 102 -14.96 13.32 -13.09
N TRP A 103 -16.06 13.56 -13.80
CA TRP A 103 -17.26 12.72 -13.71
C TRP A 103 -17.06 11.32 -14.32
N HIS A 104 -16.19 11.15 -15.32
CA HIS A 104 -15.86 9.81 -15.84
C HIS A 104 -15.22 8.97 -14.74
N GLN A 105 -14.29 9.57 -13.99
CA GLN A 105 -13.61 8.92 -12.88
C GLN A 105 -14.57 8.57 -11.75
N PHE A 106 -15.48 9.49 -11.41
CA PHE A 106 -16.51 9.25 -10.39
C PHE A 106 -17.42 8.07 -10.76
N VAL A 107 -17.94 8.01 -11.99
CA VAL A 107 -18.84 6.92 -12.42
C VAL A 107 -18.12 5.57 -12.41
N ILE A 108 -16.88 5.50 -12.88
CA ILE A 108 -16.09 4.26 -12.86
C ILE A 108 -15.81 3.84 -11.41
N TYR A 109 -15.52 4.80 -10.53
CA TYR A 109 -15.28 4.57 -9.11
C TYR A 109 -16.50 3.96 -8.40
N GLU A 110 -17.68 4.55 -8.57
CA GLU A 110 -18.92 4.03 -7.99
C GLU A 110 -19.27 2.64 -8.56
N ALA A 111 -19.12 2.45 -9.87
CA ALA A 111 -19.39 1.16 -10.51
C ALA A 111 -18.43 0.07 -10.02
N PHE A 112 -17.14 0.38 -9.89
CA PHE A 112 -16.14 -0.56 -9.40
C PHE A 112 -16.32 -0.87 -7.91
N GLY A 113 -16.61 0.15 -7.09
CA GLY A 113 -16.92 -0.03 -5.67
C GLY A 113 -18.15 -0.92 -5.45
N LEU A 114 -19.24 -0.68 -6.21
CA LEU A 114 -20.42 -1.53 -6.17
C LEU A 114 -20.11 -2.97 -6.59
N PHE A 115 -19.33 -3.15 -7.65
CA PHE A 115 -18.91 -4.48 -8.10
C PHE A 115 -18.13 -5.24 -7.02
N VAL A 116 -17.12 -4.61 -6.41
CA VAL A 116 -16.31 -5.21 -5.33
C VAL A 116 -17.17 -5.52 -4.11
N SER A 117 -18.07 -4.61 -3.73
CA SER A 117 -18.99 -4.82 -2.61
C SER A 117 -19.93 -6.01 -2.84
N LEU A 118 -20.54 -6.10 -4.03
CA LEU A 118 -21.40 -7.24 -4.38
C LEU A 118 -20.60 -8.55 -4.42
N TYR A 119 -19.38 -8.52 -4.96
CA TYR A 119 -18.50 -9.68 -4.98
C TYR A 119 -18.16 -10.17 -3.57
N ASN A 120 -17.75 -9.26 -2.67
CA ASN A 120 -17.38 -9.59 -1.29
C ASN A 120 -18.57 -10.14 -0.49
N ASN A 121 -19.77 -9.59 -0.68
CA ASN A 121 -20.96 -10.02 0.08
C ASN A 121 -21.58 -11.32 -0.45
N LEU A 122 -21.58 -11.53 -1.78
CA LEU A 122 -22.36 -12.62 -2.40
C LEU A 122 -21.51 -13.81 -2.86
N ILE A 123 -20.28 -13.56 -3.31
CA ILE A 123 -19.45 -14.54 -4.02
C ILE A 123 -18.27 -14.99 -3.17
N LEU A 124 -17.58 -14.07 -2.49
CA LEU A 124 -16.35 -14.35 -1.75
C LEU A 124 -16.48 -15.52 -0.73
N PRO A 125 -17.56 -15.62 0.08
CA PRO A 125 -17.72 -16.74 1.03
C PRO A 125 -17.76 -18.12 0.35
N LYS A 126 -18.10 -18.17 -0.95
CA LYS A 126 -18.20 -19.40 -1.76
C LYS A 126 -16.98 -19.61 -2.66
N ALA A 127 -16.13 -18.60 -2.80
CA ALA A 127 -15.10 -18.55 -3.84
C ALA A 127 -13.73 -18.15 -3.27
N LEU A 128 -13.37 -18.63 -2.07
CA LEU A 128 -12.07 -18.32 -1.43
C LEU A 128 -10.85 -18.63 -2.32
N TRP A 129 -10.99 -19.50 -3.31
CA TRP A 129 -9.95 -19.80 -4.31
C TRP A 129 -9.50 -18.56 -5.11
N THR A 130 -10.32 -17.51 -5.19
CA THR A 130 -9.94 -16.26 -5.87
C THR A 130 -8.83 -15.51 -5.16
N HIS A 131 -8.66 -15.66 -3.85
CA HIS A 131 -7.47 -15.14 -3.15
C HIS A 131 -6.20 -15.86 -3.59
N ASN A 132 -6.24 -17.18 -3.80
CA ASN A 132 -5.11 -17.94 -4.32
C ASN A 132 -4.77 -17.51 -5.75
N LEU A 133 -5.79 -17.34 -6.60
CA LEU A 133 -5.60 -16.81 -7.95
C LEU A 133 -5.00 -15.40 -7.91
N GLY A 134 -5.54 -14.52 -7.08
CA GLY A 134 -5.04 -13.16 -6.89
C GLY A 134 -3.58 -13.14 -6.43
N PHE A 135 -3.21 -14.02 -5.50
CA PHE A 135 -1.82 -14.17 -5.05
C PHE A 135 -0.89 -14.59 -6.20
N ILE A 136 -1.28 -15.62 -6.97
CA ILE A 136 -0.50 -16.08 -8.14
C ILE A 136 -0.35 -14.95 -9.17
N LEU A 137 -1.45 -14.27 -9.50
CA LEU A 137 -1.44 -13.15 -10.44
C LEU A 137 -0.52 -12.02 -9.97
N ASN A 138 -0.58 -11.64 -8.69
CA ASN A 138 0.32 -10.62 -8.13
C ASN A 138 1.78 -11.03 -8.24
N LEU A 139 2.12 -12.28 -7.89
CA LEU A 139 3.49 -12.78 -7.98
C LEU A 139 3.98 -12.85 -9.43
N THR A 140 3.14 -13.32 -10.36
CA THR A 140 3.46 -13.35 -11.78
C THR A 140 3.66 -11.94 -12.32
N MET A 141 2.76 -11.01 -12.02
CA MET A 141 2.88 -9.62 -12.47
C MET A 141 4.11 -8.93 -11.90
N PHE A 142 4.46 -9.19 -10.64
CA PHE A 142 5.70 -8.70 -10.04
C PHE A 142 6.94 -9.12 -10.85
N VAL A 143 7.06 -10.41 -11.18
CA VAL A 143 8.18 -10.92 -11.97
C VAL A 143 8.18 -10.33 -13.38
N VAL A 144 7.02 -10.32 -14.05
CA VAL A 144 6.87 -9.79 -15.41
C VAL A 144 7.26 -8.31 -15.47
N VAL A 145 6.76 -7.49 -14.53
CA VAL A 145 7.03 -6.05 -14.51
C VAL A 145 8.51 -5.78 -14.25
N ILE A 146 9.16 -6.47 -13.30
CA ILE A 146 10.60 -6.32 -13.07
C ILE A 146 11.41 -6.66 -14.33
N VAL A 147 11.12 -7.79 -14.97
CA VAL A 147 11.83 -8.19 -16.20
C VAL A 147 11.63 -7.16 -17.31
N LEU A 148 10.40 -6.68 -17.51
CA LEU A 148 10.11 -5.66 -18.52
C LEU A 148 10.84 -4.34 -18.23
N LEU A 149 10.87 -3.89 -16.98
CA LEU A 149 11.59 -2.68 -16.61
C LEU A 149 13.11 -2.80 -16.77
N ILE A 150 13.68 -4.02 -16.68
CA ILE A 150 15.11 -4.25 -16.92
C ILE A 150 15.43 -4.27 -18.42
N VAL A 151 14.58 -4.90 -19.23
CA VAL A 151 14.87 -5.24 -20.64
C VAL A 151 14.42 -4.16 -21.62
N ARG A 152 13.31 -3.46 -21.35
CA ARG A 152 12.71 -2.51 -22.31
C ARG A 152 13.44 -1.17 -22.44
N PRO A 153 13.99 -0.55 -21.38
CA PRO A 153 14.68 0.73 -21.52
C PRO A 153 15.97 0.57 -22.32
N LEU A 154 16.06 1.23 -23.48
CA LEU A 154 17.28 1.27 -24.31
C LEU A 154 18.41 2.04 -23.60
N ASN A 155 18.04 3.07 -22.85
CA ASN A 155 18.93 3.85 -22.00
C ASN A 155 18.42 3.73 -20.56
N LYS A 156 19.35 3.67 -19.59
CA LYS A 156 19.03 3.67 -18.17
C LYS A 156 19.32 5.03 -17.56
N ALA A 157 18.56 5.41 -16.55
CA ALA A 157 18.83 6.63 -15.78
C ALA A 157 20.23 6.55 -15.13
N PRO A 158 20.94 7.69 -14.98
CA PRO A 158 22.25 7.69 -14.34
C PRO A 158 22.16 7.38 -12.84
N ASP A 159 23.20 6.80 -12.25
CA ASP A 159 23.23 6.44 -10.82
C ASP A 159 22.97 7.66 -9.91
N VAL A 160 23.47 8.83 -10.31
CA VAL A 160 23.23 10.09 -9.59
C VAL A 160 21.74 10.44 -9.53
N PHE A 161 20.97 10.11 -10.58
CA PHE A 161 19.52 10.30 -10.59
C PHE A 161 18.85 9.40 -9.56
N VAL A 162 19.19 8.11 -9.54
CA VAL A 162 18.54 7.13 -8.68
C VAL A 162 18.87 7.35 -7.20
N TRP A 163 20.15 7.55 -6.89
CA TRP A 163 20.63 7.51 -5.50
C TRP A 163 20.78 8.87 -4.84
N ASN A 164 21.03 9.94 -5.60
CA ASN A 164 21.42 11.24 -5.06
C ASN A 164 20.49 12.40 -5.45
N THR A 165 19.41 12.14 -6.20
CA THR A 165 18.50 13.20 -6.63
C THR A 165 17.33 13.35 -5.68
N PHE A 166 17.31 14.50 -5.00
CA PHE A 166 16.21 14.95 -4.18
C PHE A 166 15.47 16.08 -4.89
N ILE A 167 14.16 15.92 -5.09
CA ILE A 167 13.32 16.88 -5.82
C ILE A 167 12.33 17.50 -4.84
N ASN A 168 12.42 18.81 -4.62
CA ASN A 168 11.49 19.51 -3.75
C ASN A 168 10.73 20.57 -4.54
N LEU A 169 9.49 20.25 -4.92
CA LEU A 169 8.57 21.16 -5.60
C LEU A 169 7.39 21.56 -4.71
N THR A 170 7.54 21.35 -3.40
CA THR A 170 6.44 21.50 -2.43
C THR A 170 6.32 22.90 -1.84
N GLY A 171 7.38 23.70 -1.93
CA GLY A 171 7.50 24.99 -1.25
C GLY A 171 7.87 24.90 0.24
N TRP A 172 7.98 23.69 0.80
CA TRP A 172 8.42 23.46 2.18
C TRP A 172 9.94 23.24 2.26
N SER A 173 10.50 23.29 3.48
CA SER A 173 11.90 22.91 3.69
C SER A 173 12.14 21.43 3.36
N ASP A 174 13.37 21.08 2.99
CA ASP A 174 13.70 19.72 2.55
C ASP A 174 13.37 18.65 3.59
N GLY A 175 13.54 18.97 4.89
CA GLY A 175 13.15 18.06 5.98
C GLY A 175 11.64 17.81 6.04
N VAL A 176 10.82 18.84 5.86
CA VAL A 176 9.35 18.69 5.82
C VAL A 176 8.94 17.93 4.56
N CYS A 177 9.54 18.25 3.40
CA CYS A 177 9.32 17.54 2.15
C CYS A 177 9.58 16.03 2.31
N PHE A 178 10.71 15.67 2.92
CA PHE A 178 11.05 14.27 3.21
C PHE A 178 10.04 13.60 4.16
N LEU A 179 9.62 14.27 5.23
CA LEU A 179 8.62 13.70 6.15
C LEU A 179 7.27 13.48 5.45
N THR A 180 6.85 14.42 4.60
CA THR A 180 5.60 14.29 3.84
C THR A 180 5.67 13.20 2.77
N SER A 181 6.85 12.94 2.18
CA SER A 181 7.02 11.88 1.20
C SER A 181 6.87 10.48 1.79
N LEU A 182 7.16 10.32 3.10
CA LEU A 182 6.99 9.03 3.81
C LEU A 182 5.56 8.52 3.78
N VAL A 183 4.56 9.39 3.56
CA VAL A 183 3.16 8.97 3.42
C VAL A 183 3.00 7.95 2.29
N THR A 184 3.74 8.11 1.18
CA THR A 184 3.68 7.16 0.06
C THR A 184 4.23 5.79 0.45
N THR A 185 5.37 5.75 1.16
CA THR A 185 6.00 4.48 1.55
C THR A 185 5.25 3.82 2.71
N CYS A 186 4.66 4.59 3.62
CA CYS A 186 3.73 4.11 4.64
C CYS A 186 2.48 3.45 4.02
N PHE A 187 1.89 4.07 2.99
CA PHE A 187 0.74 3.49 2.30
C PHE A 187 1.06 2.10 1.71
N GLY A 188 2.27 1.92 1.18
CA GLY A 188 2.72 0.64 0.63
C GLY A 188 2.83 -0.52 1.63
N LEU A 189 2.93 -0.23 2.94
CA LEU A 189 3.01 -1.23 4.01
C LEU A 189 1.75 -1.29 4.89
N THR A 190 0.68 -0.61 4.50
CA THR A 190 -0.59 -0.57 5.24
C THR A 190 -1.32 -1.92 5.18
N GLY A 191 -2.15 -2.22 6.18
CA GLY A 191 -2.97 -3.44 6.25
C GLY A 191 -2.35 -4.60 7.03
N LEU A 192 -1.32 -4.35 7.85
CA LEU A 192 -0.67 -5.37 8.68
C LEU A 192 -1.62 -6.07 9.66
N ASP A 193 -2.66 -5.37 10.11
CA ASP A 193 -3.65 -5.84 11.06
C ASP A 193 -4.71 -6.75 10.41
N ALA A 194 -4.75 -6.88 9.08
CA ALA A 194 -5.71 -7.74 8.38
C ALA A 194 -5.72 -9.18 8.90
N CYS A 195 -4.54 -9.76 9.17
CA CYS A 195 -4.42 -11.12 9.68
C CYS A 195 -4.94 -11.27 11.13
N LEU A 196 -5.02 -10.18 11.90
CA LEU A 196 -5.58 -10.21 13.26
C LEU A 196 -7.08 -10.53 13.22
N HIS A 197 -7.79 -10.09 12.17
CA HIS A 197 -9.23 -10.31 12.04
C HIS A 197 -9.61 -11.72 11.57
N LEU A 198 -8.62 -12.51 11.13
CA LEU A 198 -8.80 -13.89 10.65
C LEU A 198 -8.33 -14.93 11.67
N THR A 199 -8.09 -14.54 12.92
CA THR A 199 -7.52 -15.46 13.93
C THR A 199 -8.40 -16.66 14.23
N GLU A 200 -9.72 -16.55 14.03
CA GLU A 200 -10.67 -17.66 14.26
C GLU A 200 -10.64 -18.71 13.15
N ASP A 201 -10.29 -18.30 11.92
CA ASP A 201 -10.28 -19.16 10.73
C ASP A 201 -8.93 -19.86 10.50
N VAL A 202 -7.92 -19.55 11.32
CA VAL A 202 -6.55 -20.02 11.15
C VAL A 202 -6.22 -21.11 12.16
N GLY A 203 -5.66 -22.23 11.68
CA GLY A 203 -5.08 -23.25 12.54
C GLY A 203 -3.86 -22.74 13.32
N SER A 204 -3.85 -22.90 14.64
CA SER A 204 -2.76 -22.43 15.52
C SER A 204 -2.47 -20.92 15.43
N PRO A 205 -3.45 -20.04 15.74
CA PRO A 205 -3.33 -18.59 15.52
C PRO A 205 -2.18 -17.96 16.32
N LYS A 206 -1.85 -18.49 17.50
CA LYS A 206 -0.70 -18.05 18.33
C LYS A 206 0.67 -18.15 17.64
N ARG A 207 0.79 -18.93 16.57
CA ARG A 207 2.04 -19.11 15.81
C ARG A 207 1.93 -18.57 14.39
N VAL A 208 0.81 -18.85 13.71
CA VAL A 208 0.65 -18.49 12.30
C VAL A 208 0.44 -16.98 12.15
N VAL A 209 -0.46 -16.38 12.92
CA VAL A 209 -0.79 -14.95 12.77
C VAL A 209 0.40 -14.04 13.10
N PRO A 210 1.15 -14.21 14.21
CA PRO A 210 2.37 -13.43 14.47
C PRO A 210 3.39 -13.53 13.34
N ARG A 211 3.60 -14.75 12.80
CA ARG A 211 4.55 -14.97 11.69
C ARG A 211 4.09 -14.28 10.43
N SER A 212 2.81 -14.36 10.10
CA SER A 212 2.24 -13.69 8.92
C SER A 212 2.44 -12.18 8.99
N ILE A 213 2.19 -11.54 10.15
CA ILE A 213 2.37 -10.09 10.32
C ILE A 213 3.82 -9.66 10.03
N VAL A 214 4.79 -10.35 10.63
CA VAL A 214 6.23 -10.04 10.42
C VAL A 214 6.66 -10.36 8.98
N LEU A 215 6.23 -11.50 8.44
CA LEU A 215 6.56 -11.90 7.07
C LEU A 215 6.00 -10.92 6.04
N THR A 216 4.82 -10.35 6.25
CA THR A 216 4.25 -9.33 5.34
C THR A 216 5.19 -8.13 5.21
N VAL A 217 5.75 -7.63 6.32
CA VAL A 217 6.72 -6.52 6.28
C VAL A 217 8.02 -6.93 5.58
N VAL A 218 8.56 -8.11 5.92
CA VAL A 218 9.84 -8.60 5.37
C VAL A 218 9.73 -8.89 3.88
N ILE A 219 8.69 -9.59 3.44
CA ILE A 219 8.42 -9.87 2.03
C ILE A 219 8.15 -8.57 1.29
N GLY A 220 7.34 -7.66 1.87
CA GLY A 220 7.09 -6.34 1.32
C GLY A 220 8.39 -5.56 1.07
N PHE A 221 9.32 -5.57 2.02
CA PHE A 221 10.63 -4.95 1.87
C PHE A 221 11.48 -5.58 0.75
N ILE A 222 11.63 -6.91 0.78
CA ILE A 222 12.47 -7.66 -0.18
C ILE A 222 11.95 -7.54 -1.61
N THR A 223 10.63 -7.43 -1.79
CA THR A 223 10.00 -7.30 -3.11
C THR A 223 9.98 -5.85 -3.60
N THR A 224 9.63 -4.90 -2.73
CA THR A 224 9.45 -3.49 -3.12
C THR A 224 10.78 -2.78 -3.36
N LEU A 225 11.83 -3.08 -2.60
CA LEU A 225 13.14 -2.45 -2.78
C LEU A 225 13.72 -2.65 -4.19
N PRO A 226 13.87 -3.88 -4.73
CA PRO A 226 14.36 -4.06 -6.10
C PRO A 226 13.41 -3.47 -7.13
N TYR A 227 12.10 -3.50 -6.88
CA TYR A 227 11.12 -2.87 -7.75
C TYR A 227 11.33 -1.35 -7.86
N ILE A 228 11.48 -0.64 -6.75
CA ILE A 228 11.72 0.82 -6.74
C ILE A 228 13.04 1.16 -7.45
N VAL A 229 14.11 0.41 -7.18
CA VAL A 229 15.41 0.63 -7.82
C VAL A 229 15.30 0.46 -9.34
N VAL A 230 14.76 -0.66 -9.80
CA VAL A 230 14.60 -0.96 -11.23
C VAL A 230 13.68 0.05 -11.91
N LEU A 231 12.60 0.47 -11.22
CA LEU A 231 11.68 1.49 -11.71
C LEU A 231 12.42 2.81 -11.98
N PHE A 232 13.23 3.31 -11.06
CA PHE A 232 13.95 4.56 -11.25
C PHE A 232 15.01 4.49 -12.35
N TYR A 233 15.73 3.38 -12.47
CA TYR A 233 16.63 3.18 -13.61
C TYR A 233 15.90 3.14 -14.96
N GLY A 234 14.60 2.80 -14.96
CA GLY A 234 13.75 2.82 -16.16
C GLY A 234 13.21 4.21 -16.54
N ILE A 235 13.31 5.22 -15.65
CA ILE A 235 12.83 6.59 -15.93
C ILE A 235 13.92 7.36 -16.68
N VAL A 236 13.79 7.47 -17.99
CA VAL A 236 14.72 8.22 -18.85
C VAL A 236 14.28 9.68 -19.04
N ASP A 237 12.97 9.94 -19.05
CA ASP A 237 12.39 11.28 -19.16
C ASP A 237 11.33 11.51 -18.08
N MET A 238 11.71 12.29 -17.07
CA MET A 238 10.84 12.63 -15.95
C MET A 238 9.71 13.57 -16.37
N ASN A 239 9.93 14.47 -17.34
CA ASN A 239 8.92 15.41 -17.80
C ASN A 239 7.84 14.70 -18.61
N ALA A 240 8.21 13.75 -19.47
CA ALA A 240 7.26 12.89 -20.14
C ALA A 240 6.43 12.07 -19.12
N THR A 241 7.08 11.57 -18.06
CA THR A 241 6.40 10.77 -17.02
C THR A 241 5.42 11.60 -16.18
N LEU A 242 5.72 12.88 -15.93
CA LEU A 242 4.83 13.81 -15.24
C LEU A 242 3.72 14.38 -16.14
N ALA A 243 3.93 14.45 -17.45
CA ALA A 243 2.99 15.03 -18.42
C ALA A 243 1.90 14.05 -18.89
N ILE A 244 2.12 12.73 -18.83
CA ILE A 244 1.16 11.70 -19.32
C ILE A 244 -0.17 11.66 -18.53
N GLN A 245 -0.29 12.39 -17.43
CA GLN A 245 -1.50 12.41 -16.59
C GLN A 245 -2.17 13.79 -16.45
N GLY A 246 -1.78 14.76 -17.29
CA GLY A 246 -2.37 16.12 -17.36
C GLY A 246 -3.29 16.33 -18.55
#